data_AF-A0A166HFZ2-F1
#
_entry.id   AF-A0A166HFZ2-F1
#
_cell.length_a   1.000
_cell.length_b   1.000
_cell.length_c   1.000
_cell.angle_alpha   90.00
_cell.angle_beta   90.00
_cell.angle_gamma   90.00
#
_symmetry.space_group_name_H-M   'P 1'
#
loop_
_entity.id
_entity.type
_entity.pdbx_description
1 polymer ?
#
loop_
_entity_poly.entity_id
_entity_poly.type
_entity_poly.pdbx_seq_one_letter_code
_entity_poly.pdbx_strand_id
1 'polypeptide(L)'
;MYALQYEIGMADGVANGSLGPATKMGLSSAAANVTQGSTDSTKYFVHLFQAALVFNDYSTGAYDGVFSSAMTTKVKAFQTFTLLSLSGRADFPTWASLLVSTGDPERSAKACDCITTITADRAATLKSLGYTTIGRYLTNTPNIPDATDKNIKPGELAVIKSAGMRVFPIFQEGGTGVEFFNASNGRNAARRAHVAAKSYGFAEDTVIYFAVDFDALEDEVYSNVVPHFQGIAAALKEIGSNYLVGVYGARNTCRIVSDAELADYSFVSGMSTGYSGNLGFSLPKNWAFDQIKEYMVGTGVGAINIDKDVMSGIDPAQVPPASSLSVNYEVFAYIDSLQQAAVDWLATGAAEPAGTTASMLVINYLRAGDDKYVINPLWTIIAGSVSAKFTTYVESSKKIARIKSMIEPSTLASAGNSRLYGLEHFGAAASAVVYNGVPTVTSAIVNLGDLGGWAGDLIQTQADFTKFGAGYNAEGFSKVFIGAFEESYPDNHFPWSDLLQDIDALLLGNKIRLSPTASFASLFRAYFGTGSTAGWRTRYSAFKALRFGSNYEKAIQIAGAPLVQTSDGTFNAARTAVLAAEGTVFGGVSDPDKAGLARGFILNLDGRVAAQ
;
A
#
# COMPACT_ATOMS: atom_id res chain seq x y z
N MET A 1 -35.13 -14.87 -15.89
CA MET A 1 -34.64 -15.80 -16.93
C MET A 1 -35.67 -16.88 -17.29
N TYR A 2 -36.21 -17.66 -16.34
CA TYR A 2 -37.19 -18.72 -16.65
C TYR A 2 -38.37 -18.26 -17.52
N ALA A 3 -39.00 -17.12 -17.20
CA ALA A 3 -40.10 -16.59 -18.00
C ALA A 3 -39.71 -16.37 -19.47
N LEU A 4 -38.51 -15.82 -19.75
CA LEU A 4 -37.99 -15.67 -21.11
C LEU A 4 -37.76 -17.02 -21.79
N GLN A 5 -37.25 -18.02 -21.07
CA GLN A 5 -37.02 -19.37 -21.62
C GLN A 5 -38.34 -20.04 -22.03
N TYR A 6 -39.40 -19.90 -21.24
CA TYR A 6 -40.74 -20.34 -21.63
C TYR A 6 -41.30 -19.53 -22.81
N GLU A 7 -41.06 -18.23 -22.81
CA GLU A 7 -41.53 -17.33 -23.87
C GLU A 7 -40.95 -17.69 -25.24
N ILE A 8 -39.64 -18.01 -25.30
CA ILE A 8 -38.96 -18.51 -26.50
C ILE A 8 -39.29 -19.98 -26.83
N GLY A 9 -40.13 -20.66 -26.03
CA GLY A 9 -40.69 -21.97 -26.32
C GLY A 9 -39.95 -23.17 -25.72
N MET A 10 -39.13 -22.98 -24.69
CA MET A 10 -38.52 -24.10 -23.96
C MET A 10 -39.56 -24.82 -23.09
N ALA A 11 -39.48 -26.16 -23.04
CA ALA A 11 -40.29 -26.97 -22.13
C ALA A 11 -39.73 -26.98 -20.69
N ASP A 12 -40.55 -27.36 -19.71
CA ASP A 12 -40.21 -27.38 -18.27
C ASP A 12 -38.93 -28.16 -17.92
N GLY A 13 -38.62 -29.23 -18.66
CA GLY A 13 -37.39 -30.00 -18.47
C GLY A 13 -36.14 -29.44 -19.17
N VAL A 14 -36.29 -28.36 -19.94
CA VAL A 14 -35.21 -27.73 -20.73
C VAL A 14 -34.86 -26.35 -20.18
N ALA A 15 -35.85 -25.60 -19.71
CA ALA A 15 -35.62 -24.32 -19.05
C ALA A 15 -34.80 -24.53 -17.76
N ASN A 16 -33.74 -23.74 -17.57
CA ASN A 16 -32.75 -23.93 -16.50
C ASN A 16 -32.27 -22.63 -15.87
N GLY A 17 -32.89 -21.50 -16.21
CA GLY A 17 -32.54 -20.20 -15.68
C GLY A 17 -31.21 -19.61 -16.16
N SER A 18 -30.51 -20.25 -17.10
CA SER A 18 -29.21 -19.80 -17.62
C SER A 18 -29.29 -19.22 -19.03
N LEU A 19 -28.40 -18.27 -19.35
CA LEU A 19 -28.19 -17.77 -20.71
C LEU A 19 -27.30 -18.74 -21.54
N GLY A 20 -27.74 -20.00 -21.64
CA GLY A 20 -27.06 -21.04 -22.43
C GLY A 20 -27.31 -20.93 -23.94
N PRO A 21 -26.70 -21.81 -24.76
CA PRO A 21 -26.79 -21.75 -26.23
C PRO A 21 -28.23 -21.67 -26.78
N ALA A 22 -29.16 -22.45 -26.23
CA ALA A 22 -30.55 -22.43 -26.67
C ALA A 22 -31.26 -21.11 -26.29
N THR A 23 -30.96 -20.53 -25.13
CA THR A 23 -31.50 -19.22 -24.71
C THR A 23 -30.95 -18.11 -25.63
N LYS A 24 -29.65 -18.14 -25.94
CA LYS A 24 -29.01 -17.20 -26.87
C LYS A 24 -29.64 -17.25 -28.26
N MET A 25 -29.92 -18.47 -28.77
CA MET A 25 -30.60 -18.67 -30.04
C MET A 25 -32.02 -18.10 -30.03
N GLY A 26 -32.81 -18.38 -28.99
CA GLY A 26 -34.17 -17.85 -28.86
C GLY A 26 -34.22 -16.32 -28.78
N LEU A 27 -33.29 -15.71 -28.04
CA LEU A 27 -33.16 -14.25 -27.93
C LEU A 27 -32.60 -13.59 -29.19
N SER A 28 -32.02 -14.36 -30.11
CA SER A 28 -31.60 -13.88 -31.43
C SER A 28 -32.72 -13.97 -32.48
N SER A 29 -33.88 -14.51 -32.13
CA SER A 29 -35.01 -14.65 -33.04
C SER A 29 -35.69 -13.30 -33.37
N ALA A 30 -36.38 -13.24 -34.51
CA ALA A 30 -37.16 -12.07 -34.88
C ALA A 30 -38.29 -11.75 -33.87
N ALA A 31 -38.81 -12.76 -33.17
CA ALA A 31 -39.87 -12.58 -32.18
C ALA A 31 -39.36 -11.88 -30.91
N ALA A 32 -38.15 -12.21 -30.46
CA ALA A 32 -37.54 -11.58 -29.27
C ALA A 32 -36.97 -10.18 -29.56
N ASN A 33 -36.68 -9.87 -30.83
CA ASN A 33 -36.17 -8.58 -31.27
C ASN A 33 -37.28 -7.52 -31.45
N VAL A 34 -37.98 -7.22 -30.36
CA VAL A 34 -39.05 -6.21 -30.33
C VAL A 34 -38.49 -4.79 -30.55
N THR A 35 -39.26 -3.95 -31.23
CA THR A 35 -38.87 -2.60 -31.67
C THR A 35 -39.98 -1.59 -31.36
N GLN A 36 -39.73 -0.30 -31.57
CA GLN A 36 -40.79 0.71 -31.46
C GLN A 36 -42.07 0.31 -32.22
N GLY A 37 -43.21 0.35 -31.54
CA GLY A 37 -44.51 -0.06 -32.07
C GLY A 37 -44.86 -1.53 -31.85
N SER A 38 -43.92 -2.38 -31.40
CA SER A 38 -44.25 -3.74 -30.95
C SER A 38 -45.22 -3.68 -29.77
N THR A 39 -46.20 -4.58 -29.79
CA THR A 39 -47.15 -4.78 -28.70
C THR A 39 -47.31 -6.27 -28.44
N ASP A 40 -47.37 -6.66 -27.18
CA ASP A 40 -47.57 -8.05 -26.80
C ASP A 40 -48.91 -8.59 -27.29
N SER A 41 -48.93 -9.89 -27.58
CA SER A 41 -50.12 -10.60 -28.05
C SER A 41 -50.20 -12.01 -27.44
N THR A 42 -50.02 -13.06 -28.23
CA THR A 42 -49.85 -14.42 -27.73
C THR A 42 -48.47 -14.66 -27.10
N LYS A 43 -47.56 -13.70 -27.31
CA LYS A 43 -46.23 -13.65 -26.72
C LYS A 43 -46.02 -12.32 -25.97
N TYR A 44 -45.27 -12.38 -24.87
CA TYR A 44 -45.08 -11.29 -23.89
C TYR A 44 -43.65 -10.70 -23.87
N PHE A 45 -42.99 -10.65 -25.02
CA PHE A 45 -41.59 -10.18 -25.11
C PHE A 45 -41.42 -8.71 -24.68
N VAL A 46 -42.40 -7.84 -24.95
CA VAL A 46 -42.32 -6.44 -24.56
C VAL A 46 -42.41 -6.27 -23.05
N HIS A 47 -43.34 -6.94 -22.36
CA HIS A 47 -43.39 -6.93 -20.90
C HIS A 47 -42.10 -7.46 -20.28
N LEU A 48 -41.57 -8.58 -20.77
CA LEU A 48 -40.32 -9.13 -20.27
C LEU A 48 -39.14 -8.18 -20.48
N PHE A 49 -39.13 -7.44 -21.59
CA PHE A 49 -38.10 -6.45 -21.88
C PHE A 49 -38.26 -5.19 -21.01
N GLN A 50 -39.50 -4.73 -20.78
CA GLN A 50 -39.80 -3.66 -19.82
C GLN A 50 -39.32 -4.05 -18.41
N ALA A 51 -39.56 -5.28 -17.96
CA ALA A 51 -39.07 -5.76 -16.66
C ALA A 51 -37.54 -5.75 -16.59
N ALA A 52 -36.87 -6.22 -17.65
CA ALA A 52 -35.41 -6.21 -17.72
C ALA A 52 -34.82 -4.78 -17.66
N LEU A 53 -35.46 -3.80 -18.31
CA LEU A 53 -35.07 -2.39 -18.19
C LEU A 53 -35.31 -1.85 -16.78
N VAL A 54 -36.41 -2.21 -16.12
CA VAL A 54 -36.71 -1.80 -14.74
C VAL A 54 -35.63 -2.30 -13.78
N PHE A 55 -35.21 -3.56 -13.88
CA PHE A 55 -34.15 -4.13 -13.05
C PHE A 55 -32.77 -3.45 -13.23
N ASN A 56 -32.59 -2.70 -14.32
CA ASN A 56 -31.35 -1.99 -14.61
C ASN A 56 -31.49 -0.46 -14.44
N ASP A 57 -32.56 0.03 -13.80
CA ASP A 57 -32.84 1.45 -13.58
C ASP A 57 -33.18 2.27 -14.86
N TYR A 58 -33.63 1.61 -15.93
CA TYR A 58 -34.03 2.22 -17.21
C TYR A 58 -35.54 2.22 -17.46
N SER A 59 -36.36 2.23 -16.40
CA SER A 59 -37.82 2.28 -16.51
C SER A 59 -38.32 3.49 -17.31
N THR A 60 -39.39 3.28 -18.08
CA THR A 60 -40.18 4.32 -18.76
C THR A 60 -41.38 4.77 -17.93
N GLY A 61 -41.66 4.11 -16.80
CA GLY A 61 -42.85 4.32 -15.98
C GLY A 61 -44.09 3.54 -16.43
N ALA A 62 -44.13 3.03 -17.67
CA ALA A 62 -45.22 2.20 -18.19
C ALA A 62 -44.79 0.72 -18.27
N TYR A 63 -45.63 -0.18 -17.75
CA TYR A 63 -45.50 -1.64 -17.83
C TYR A 63 -46.78 -2.22 -18.45
N ASP A 64 -46.92 -2.01 -19.76
CA ASP A 64 -48.16 -2.16 -20.53
C ASP A 64 -48.01 -3.07 -21.75
N GLY A 65 -46.82 -3.63 -21.97
CA GLY A 65 -46.53 -4.47 -23.13
C GLY A 65 -46.46 -3.70 -24.44
N VAL A 66 -46.27 -2.37 -24.40
CA VAL A 66 -46.10 -1.52 -25.59
C VAL A 66 -44.67 -0.97 -25.65
N PHE A 67 -43.98 -1.24 -26.76
CA PHE A 67 -42.65 -0.71 -27.00
C PHE A 67 -42.78 0.70 -27.57
N SER A 68 -42.86 1.68 -26.67
CA SER A 68 -43.06 3.08 -27.02
C SER A 68 -41.80 3.77 -27.54
N SER A 69 -41.96 4.99 -28.08
CA SER A 69 -40.83 5.87 -28.40
C SER A 69 -40.03 6.25 -27.15
N ALA A 70 -40.68 6.43 -26.00
CA ALA A 70 -40.01 6.65 -24.72
C ALA A 70 -39.13 5.45 -24.32
N MET A 71 -39.61 4.23 -24.55
CA MET A 71 -38.83 3.01 -24.35
C MET A 71 -37.61 2.96 -25.26
N THR A 72 -37.77 3.31 -26.54
CA THR A 72 -36.66 3.42 -27.49
C THR A 72 -35.56 4.36 -26.98
N THR A 73 -35.94 5.51 -26.40
CA THR A 73 -35.00 6.45 -25.80
C THR A 73 -34.26 5.84 -24.60
N LYS A 74 -34.95 5.12 -23.71
CA LYS A 74 -34.34 4.43 -22.56
C LYS A 74 -33.40 3.31 -22.99
N VAL A 75 -33.78 2.52 -23.99
CA VAL A 75 -32.94 1.47 -24.58
C VAL A 75 -31.66 2.06 -25.16
N LYS A 76 -31.76 3.15 -25.93
CA LYS A 76 -30.56 3.83 -26.45
C LYS A 76 -29.68 4.38 -25.34
N ALA A 77 -30.25 4.90 -24.26
CA ALA A 77 -29.47 5.35 -23.10
C ALA A 77 -28.72 4.18 -22.44
N PHE A 78 -29.37 3.04 -22.24
CA PHE A 78 -28.73 1.82 -21.74
C PHE A 78 -27.62 1.31 -22.68
N GLN A 79 -27.89 1.29 -23.99
CA GLN A 79 -26.91 0.89 -25.01
C GLN A 79 -25.69 1.80 -25.00
N THR A 80 -25.88 3.12 -24.90
CA THR A 80 -24.77 4.07 -24.72
C THR A 80 -23.99 3.76 -23.45
N PHE A 81 -24.68 3.59 -22.32
CA PHE A 81 -24.04 3.33 -21.02
C PHE A 81 -23.23 2.03 -20.99
N THR A 82 -23.68 1.00 -21.72
CA THR A 82 -23.02 -0.33 -21.78
C THR A 82 -22.10 -0.49 -22.99
N LEU A 83 -21.90 0.56 -23.80
CA LEU A 83 -21.12 0.55 -25.04
C LEU A 83 -21.62 -0.45 -26.10
N LEU A 84 -22.93 -0.63 -26.20
CA LEU A 84 -23.58 -1.39 -27.28
C LEU A 84 -23.90 -0.48 -28.47
N SER A 85 -24.15 -1.10 -29.62
CA SER A 85 -24.66 -0.39 -30.80
C SER A 85 -26.03 0.23 -30.51
N LEU A 86 -26.25 1.48 -30.92
CA LEU A 86 -27.46 2.27 -30.62
C LEU A 86 -28.67 1.90 -31.48
N SER A 87 -29.03 0.62 -31.47
CA SER A 87 -30.12 0.06 -32.27
C SER A 87 -31.51 0.49 -31.78
N GLY A 88 -31.66 0.82 -30.49
CA GLY A 88 -32.95 1.20 -29.88
C GLY A 88 -33.99 0.08 -29.84
N ARG A 89 -33.56 -1.18 -30.00
CA ARG A 89 -34.41 -2.38 -30.03
C ARG A 89 -33.90 -3.43 -29.04
N ALA A 90 -34.73 -4.44 -28.77
CA ALA A 90 -34.37 -5.57 -27.93
C ALA A 90 -33.55 -6.63 -28.71
N ASP A 91 -32.42 -6.23 -29.30
CA ASP A 91 -31.53 -7.20 -29.96
C ASP A 91 -30.74 -8.03 -28.93
N PHE A 92 -30.18 -9.16 -29.38
CA PHE A 92 -29.49 -10.11 -28.50
C PHE A 92 -28.43 -9.47 -27.58
N PRO A 93 -27.53 -8.58 -28.06
CA PRO A 93 -26.58 -7.93 -27.17
C PRO A 93 -27.25 -7.12 -26.07
N THR A 94 -28.35 -6.42 -26.39
CA THR A 94 -29.13 -5.65 -25.41
C THR A 94 -29.79 -6.56 -24.38
N TRP A 95 -30.42 -7.66 -24.82
CA TRP A 95 -30.97 -8.67 -23.92
C TRP A 95 -29.89 -9.26 -23.00
N ALA A 96 -28.76 -9.67 -23.57
CA ALA A 96 -27.69 -10.30 -22.81
C ALA A 96 -27.18 -9.34 -21.71
N SER A 97 -26.87 -8.08 -22.04
CA SER A 97 -26.38 -7.09 -21.08
C SER A 97 -27.39 -6.73 -19.99
N LEU A 98 -28.70 -6.82 -20.26
CA LEU A 98 -29.74 -6.61 -19.25
C LEU A 98 -29.90 -7.81 -18.30
N LEU A 99 -29.60 -9.03 -18.76
CA LEU A 99 -29.98 -10.27 -18.07
C LEU A 99 -28.85 -10.95 -17.31
N VAL A 100 -27.61 -10.84 -17.76
CA VAL A 100 -26.45 -11.48 -17.13
C VAL A 100 -25.27 -10.53 -17.06
N SER A 101 -24.41 -10.72 -16.07
CA SER A 101 -23.32 -9.79 -15.79
C SER A 101 -22.32 -9.64 -16.94
N THR A 102 -22.06 -10.72 -17.69
CA THR A 102 -21.18 -10.76 -18.86
C THR A 102 -21.70 -9.98 -20.06
N GLY A 103 -23.01 -9.75 -20.14
CA GLY A 103 -23.65 -9.43 -21.41
C GLY A 103 -23.39 -10.47 -22.50
N ASP A 104 -23.05 -10.01 -23.70
CA ASP A 104 -22.55 -10.88 -24.77
C ASP A 104 -21.02 -11.06 -24.63
N PRO A 105 -20.52 -12.23 -24.18
CA PRO A 105 -19.09 -12.45 -24.00
C PRO A 105 -18.30 -12.45 -25.32
N GLU A 106 -18.99 -12.58 -26.46
CA GLU A 106 -18.37 -12.55 -27.78
C GLU A 106 -18.21 -11.14 -28.35
N ARG A 107 -18.76 -10.12 -27.68
CA ARG A 107 -18.58 -8.74 -28.12
C ARG A 107 -17.10 -8.36 -28.16
N SER A 108 -16.76 -7.47 -29.09
CA SER A 108 -15.41 -6.93 -29.21
C SER A 108 -15.10 -6.02 -28.03
N ALA A 109 -13.84 -6.02 -27.59
CA ALA A 109 -13.35 -5.23 -26.48
C ALA A 109 -12.01 -4.59 -26.83
N LYS A 110 -11.58 -3.63 -26.01
CA LYS A 110 -10.33 -2.87 -26.21
C LYS A 110 -9.31 -3.10 -25.12
N ALA A 111 -9.72 -3.64 -23.98
CA ALA A 111 -8.86 -3.95 -22.86
C ALA A 111 -8.87 -5.46 -22.56
N CYS A 112 -7.81 -5.92 -21.92
CA CYS A 112 -7.73 -7.24 -21.32
C CYS A 112 -6.79 -7.19 -20.13
N ASP A 113 -6.93 -8.11 -19.19
CA ASP A 113 -5.93 -8.34 -18.16
C ASP A 113 -5.40 -9.77 -18.23
N CYS A 114 -4.24 -9.98 -17.62
CA CYS A 114 -3.63 -11.31 -17.55
C CYS A 114 -2.58 -11.39 -16.46
N ILE A 115 -2.40 -12.59 -15.91
CA ILE A 115 -1.27 -12.92 -15.03
C ILE A 115 0.04 -13.11 -15.79
N THR A 116 -0.01 -13.40 -17.09
CA THR A 116 1.16 -13.80 -17.87
C THR A 116 1.96 -12.60 -18.35
N THR A 117 3.29 -12.66 -18.27
CA THR A 117 4.17 -11.59 -18.77
C THR A 117 3.95 -11.29 -20.26
N ILE A 118 3.81 -10.01 -20.59
CA ILE A 118 3.70 -9.49 -21.95
C ILE A 118 5.08 -9.42 -22.61
N THR A 119 5.40 -10.42 -23.43
CA THR A 119 6.55 -10.42 -24.35
C THR A 119 6.23 -9.67 -25.63
N ALA A 120 7.24 -9.40 -26.47
CA ALA A 120 7.04 -8.73 -27.76
C ALA A 120 6.06 -9.49 -28.67
N ASP A 121 6.17 -10.82 -28.74
CA ASP A 121 5.26 -11.66 -29.53
C ASP A 121 3.82 -11.62 -28.99
N ARG A 122 3.65 -11.70 -27.67
CA ARG A 122 2.32 -11.59 -27.04
C ARG A 122 1.71 -10.21 -27.25
N ALA A 123 2.52 -9.15 -27.12
CA ALA A 123 2.08 -7.79 -27.41
C ALA A 123 1.63 -7.62 -28.87
N ALA A 124 2.35 -8.23 -29.82
CA ALA A 124 1.97 -8.24 -31.22
C ALA A 124 0.66 -9.02 -31.46
N THR A 125 0.48 -10.19 -30.83
CA THR A 125 -0.78 -10.95 -30.84
C THR A 125 -1.94 -10.06 -30.36
N LEU A 126 -1.84 -9.49 -29.16
CA LEU A 126 -2.90 -8.68 -28.57
C LEU A 126 -3.25 -7.49 -29.45
N LYS A 127 -2.24 -6.77 -29.94
CA LYS A 127 -2.44 -5.63 -30.85
C LYS A 127 -3.14 -6.04 -32.15
N SER A 128 -2.77 -7.18 -32.74
CA SER A 128 -3.40 -7.67 -33.97
C SER A 128 -4.88 -8.00 -33.80
N LEU A 129 -5.29 -8.35 -32.58
CA LEU A 129 -6.68 -8.63 -32.20
C LEU A 129 -7.45 -7.37 -31.77
N GLY A 130 -6.80 -6.20 -31.80
CA GLY A 130 -7.42 -4.91 -31.54
C GLY A 130 -7.44 -4.48 -30.08
N TYR A 131 -6.71 -5.17 -29.20
CA TYR A 131 -6.47 -4.73 -27.82
C TYR A 131 -5.49 -3.56 -27.81
N THR A 132 -5.82 -2.54 -27.03
CA THR A 132 -5.04 -1.31 -26.90
C THR A 132 -4.61 -1.02 -25.47
N THR A 133 -5.20 -1.71 -24.49
CA THR A 133 -5.02 -1.47 -23.06
C THR A 133 -4.88 -2.81 -22.34
N ILE A 134 -3.91 -2.93 -21.43
CA ILE A 134 -3.64 -4.19 -20.72
C ILE A 134 -3.61 -3.97 -19.20
N GLY A 135 -4.38 -4.76 -18.46
CA GLY A 135 -4.32 -4.84 -17.00
C GLY A 135 -3.18 -5.72 -16.54
N ARG A 136 -2.33 -5.22 -15.63
CA ARG A 136 -1.17 -5.98 -15.12
C ARG A 136 -1.01 -5.85 -13.61
N TYR A 137 -0.63 -6.96 -12.98
CA TYR A 137 -0.48 -7.03 -11.53
C TYR A 137 0.79 -6.34 -11.05
N LEU A 138 0.67 -5.51 -10.02
CA LEU A 138 1.80 -4.83 -9.41
C LEU A 138 2.72 -5.80 -8.66
N THR A 139 2.14 -6.79 -7.99
CA THR A 139 2.88 -7.69 -7.08
C THR A 139 2.44 -9.14 -7.22
N ASN A 140 3.29 -10.04 -6.71
CA ASN A 140 2.92 -11.43 -6.42
C ASN A 140 2.39 -11.48 -4.98
N THR A 141 1.54 -12.46 -4.67
CA THR A 141 1.17 -12.75 -3.27
C THR A 141 2.39 -13.34 -2.56
N PRO A 142 2.96 -12.68 -1.54
CA PRO A 142 4.19 -13.19 -0.95
C PRO A 142 3.92 -14.33 0.02
N ASN A 143 4.99 -15.00 0.46
CA ASN A 143 4.95 -16.10 1.42
C ASN A 143 4.06 -17.29 1.00
N ILE A 144 3.72 -17.39 -0.28
CA ILE A 144 3.10 -18.57 -0.88
C ILE A 144 4.22 -19.38 -1.56
N PRO A 145 4.41 -20.68 -1.22
CA PRO A 145 5.47 -21.52 -1.78
C PRO A 145 5.51 -21.56 -3.32
N ASP A 146 4.35 -21.41 -3.96
CA ASP A 146 4.18 -21.34 -5.41
C ASP A 146 3.35 -20.11 -5.80
N ALA A 147 3.79 -18.91 -5.44
CA ALA A 147 3.11 -17.70 -5.84
C ALA A 147 3.02 -17.64 -7.38
N THR A 148 1.80 -17.49 -7.92
CA THR A 148 1.59 -17.19 -9.34
C THR A 148 2.47 -16.00 -9.70
N ASP A 149 3.42 -16.19 -10.62
CA ASP A 149 4.43 -15.20 -10.96
C ASP A 149 3.84 -14.07 -11.84
N LYS A 150 2.80 -13.41 -11.33
CA LYS A 150 1.89 -12.54 -12.05
C LYS A 150 2.34 -11.09 -12.15
N ASN A 151 3.25 -10.66 -11.29
CA ASN A 151 3.69 -9.27 -11.24
C ASN A 151 4.34 -8.81 -12.55
N ILE A 152 4.29 -7.50 -12.81
CA ILE A 152 5.01 -6.86 -13.91
C ILE A 152 6.51 -7.22 -13.85
N LYS A 153 7.07 -7.66 -14.98
CA LYS A 153 8.48 -8.06 -15.09
C LYS A 153 9.39 -6.92 -15.55
N PRO A 154 10.70 -7.00 -15.25
CA PRO A 154 11.68 -6.11 -15.84
C PRO A 154 11.56 -6.06 -17.37
N GLY A 155 11.48 -4.85 -17.95
CA GLY A 155 11.34 -4.64 -19.39
C GLY A 155 9.92 -4.81 -19.96
N GLU A 156 8.98 -5.40 -19.22
CA GLU A 156 7.62 -5.67 -19.70
C GLU A 156 6.87 -4.37 -20.07
N LEU A 157 6.94 -3.34 -19.24
CA LEU A 157 6.29 -2.05 -19.52
C LEU A 157 6.86 -1.36 -20.77
N ALA A 158 8.16 -1.52 -21.03
CA ALA A 158 8.79 -1.02 -22.25
C ALA A 158 8.27 -1.76 -23.49
N VAL A 159 8.06 -3.09 -23.39
CA VAL A 159 7.44 -3.89 -24.46
C VAL A 159 6.02 -3.40 -24.74
N ILE A 160 5.17 -3.27 -23.71
CA ILE A 160 3.79 -2.77 -23.86
C ILE A 160 3.79 -1.39 -24.53
N LYS A 161 4.67 -0.49 -24.09
CA LYS A 161 4.82 0.85 -24.65
C LYS A 161 5.26 0.82 -26.11
N SER A 162 6.23 -0.02 -26.45
CA SER A 162 6.74 -0.17 -27.83
C SER A 162 5.68 -0.69 -28.80
N ALA A 163 4.75 -1.51 -28.32
CA ALA A 163 3.59 -1.93 -29.07
C ALA A 163 2.53 -0.84 -29.23
N GLY A 164 2.68 0.32 -28.57
CA GLY A 164 1.72 1.42 -28.59
C GLY A 164 0.47 1.16 -27.74
N MET A 165 0.57 0.25 -26.77
CA MET A 165 -0.51 -0.09 -25.86
C MET A 165 -0.38 0.66 -24.53
N ARG A 166 -1.50 0.75 -23.81
CA ARG A 166 -1.62 1.36 -22.47
C ARG A 166 -1.68 0.28 -21.40
N VAL A 167 -1.43 0.67 -20.14
CA VAL A 167 -1.42 -0.25 -19.00
C VAL A 167 -2.19 0.33 -17.81
N PHE A 168 -2.98 -0.49 -17.13
CA PHE A 168 -3.58 -0.16 -15.83
C PHE A 168 -3.11 -1.16 -14.76
N PRO A 169 -2.74 -0.68 -13.55
CA PRO A 169 -2.23 -1.53 -12.50
C PRO A 169 -3.33 -2.20 -11.67
N ILE A 170 -3.14 -3.49 -11.39
CA ILE A 170 -4.00 -4.31 -10.53
C ILE A 170 -3.23 -4.70 -9.27
N PHE A 171 -3.85 -4.57 -8.10
CA PHE A 171 -3.31 -5.06 -6.84
C PHE A 171 -4.17 -6.20 -6.29
N GLN A 172 -3.57 -7.38 -6.17
CA GLN A 172 -4.24 -8.56 -5.62
C GLN A 172 -3.20 -9.46 -4.95
N GLU A 173 -3.21 -9.48 -3.62
CA GLU A 173 -2.40 -10.37 -2.80
C GLU A 173 -3.33 -11.08 -1.82
N GLY A 174 -3.80 -12.27 -2.18
CA GLY A 174 -4.99 -12.84 -1.55
C GLY A 174 -6.26 -12.25 -2.18
N GLY A 175 -7.24 -11.93 -1.34
CA GLY A 175 -8.51 -11.34 -1.79
C GLY A 175 -9.54 -12.34 -2.33
N THR A 176 -9.30 -13.64 -2.12
CA THR A 176 -10.17 -14.74 -2.55
C THR A 176 -11.05 -15.31 -1.44
N GLY A 177 -11.13 -14.62 -0.30
CA GLY A 177 -11.89 -15.03 0.88
C GLY A 177 -12.08 -13.88 1.86
N VAL A 178 -13.20 -13.89 2.58
CA VAL A 178 -13.65 -12.79 3.47
C VAL A 178 -12.66 -12.50 4.61
N GLU A 179 -11.94 -13.52 5.09
CA GLU A 179 -10.95 -13.42 6.17
C GLU A 179 -9.77 -12.49 5.85
N PHE A 180 -9.50 -12.28 4.57
CA PHE A 180 -8.48 -11.35 4.12
C PHE A 180 -8.90 -9.88 4.32
N PHE A 181 -10.19 -9.58 4.28
CA PHE A 181 -10.71 -8.22 4.24
C PHE A 181 -10.94 -7.65 5.65
N ASN A 182 -10.05 -6.74 6.04
CA ASN A 182 -10.16 -5.90 7.23
C ASN A 182 -9.29 -4.64 7.04
N ALA A 183 -9.47 -3.65 7.93
CA ALA A 183 -8.77 -2.37 7.84
C ALA A 183 -7.23 -2.48 7.90
N SER A 184 -6.68 -3.38 8.72
CA SER A 184 -5.23 -3.58 8.83
C SER A 184 -4.63 -4.08 7.51
N ASN A 185 -5.23 -5.13 6.94
CA ASN A 185 -4.84 -5.64 5.63
C ASN A 185 -5.03 -4.60 4.53
N GLY A 186 -6.04 -3.74 4.64
CA GLY A 186 -6.24 -2.61 3.72
C GLY A 186 -5.10 -1.60 3.74
N ARG A 187 -4.63 -1.22 4.94
CA ARG A 187 -3.46 -0.33 5.06
C ARG A 187 -2.21 -0.95 4.44
N ASN A 188 -2.01 -2.26 4.64
CA ASN A 188 -0.89 -2.99 4.08
C ASN A 188 -0.97 -3.08 2.55
N ALA A 189 -2.16 -3.37 2.01
CA ALA A 189 -2.42 -3.38 0.57
C ALA A 189 -2.08 -2.02 -0.06
N ALA A 190 -2.55 -0.92 0.53
CA ALA A 190 -2.25 0.44 0.07
C ALA A 190 -0.75 0.76 0.01
N ARG A 191 -0.02 0.49 1.11
CA ARG A 191 1.43 0.77 1.17
C ARG A 191 2.19 -0.02 0.11
N ARG A 192 1.85 -1.29 -0.08
CA ARG A 192 2.53 -2.15 -1.05
C ARG A 192 2.16 -1.84 -2.49
N ALA A 193 0.89 -1.55 -2.75
CA ALA A 193 0.44 -1.05 -4.05
C ALA A 193 1.16 0.25 -4.42
N HIS A 194 1.24 1.21 -3.49
CA HIS A 194 1.96 2.47 -3.69
C HIS A 194 3.42 2.23 -4.05
N VAL A 195 4.16 1.43 -3.26
CA VAL A 195 5.57 1.10 -3.55
C VAL A 195 5.72 0.45 -4.90
N ALA A 196 4.91 -0.56 -5.19
CA ALA A 196 5.02 -1.31 -6.43
C ALA A 196 4.76 -0.39 -7.62
N ALA A 197 3.65 0.36 -7.60
CA ALA A 197 3.33 1.33 -8.65
C ALA A 197 4.45 2.37 -8.84
N LYS A 198 4.97 2.95 -7.74
CA LYS A 198 6.10 3.88 -7.80
C LYS A 198 7.37 3.26 -8.37
N SER A 199 7.72 2.07 -7.92
CA SER A 199 8.90 1.34 -8.39
C SER A 199 8.81 0.93 -9.85
N TYR A 200 7.61 0.80 -10.42
CA TYR A 200 7.47 0.67 -11.88
C TYR A 200 7.44 2.01 -12.61
N GLY A 201 7.31 3.13 -11.89
CA GLY A 201 7.31 4.49 -12.42
C GLY A 201 5.94 5.01 -12.83
N PHE A 202 4.84 4.40 -12.35
CA PHE A 202 3.48 4.91 -12.62
C PHE A 202 3.34 6.36 -12.14
N ALA A 203 2.54 7.14 -12.88
CA ALA A 203 2.33 8.56 -12.62
C ALA A 203 1.43 8.75 -11.39
N GLU A 204 1.71 9.80 -10.62
CA GLU A 204 0.76 10.34 -9.65
C GLU A 204 -0.54 10.67 -10.37
N ASP A 205 -1.70 10.20 -9.89
CA ASP A 205 -3.03 10.15 -10.55
C ASP A 205 -3.45 8.80 -11.19
N THR A 206 -2.55 7.83 -11.27
CA THR A 206 -2.91 6.51 -11.80
C THR A 206 -3.91 5.79 -10.88
N VAL A 207 -4.95 5.18 -11.46
CA VAL A 207 -5.89 4.33 -10.76
C VAL A 207 -5.27 2.96 -10.49
N ILE A 208 -5.23 2.53 -9.23
CA ILE A 208 -4.84 1.17 -8.86
C ILE A 208 -6.10 0.38 -8.48
N TYR A 209 -6.38 -0.71 -9.19
CA TYR A 209 -7.55 -1.55 -8.92
C TYR A 209 -7.24 -2.60 -7.87
N PHE A 210 -7.81 -2.45 -6.68
CA PHE A 210 -7.70 -3.39 -5.56
C PHE A 210 -8.77 -4.47 -5.68
N ALA A 211 -8.34 -5.73 -5.71
CA ALA A 211 -9.21 -6.85 -6.03
C ALA A 211 -9.98 -7.43 -4.83
N VAL A 212 -11.29 -7.58 -5.01
CA VAL A 212 -12.22 -8.40 -4.22
C VAL A 212 -12.66 -9.57 -5.10
N ASP A 213 -11.84 -10.62 -5.13
CA ASP A 213 -11.91 -11.71 -6.11
C ASP A 213 -12.53 -12.98 -5.52
N PHE A 214 -13.73 -12.81 -4.95
CA PHE A 214 -14.57 -13.89 -4.46
C PHE A 214 -16.05 -13.47 -4.49
N ASP A 215 -16.95 -14.44 -4.28
CA ASP A 215 -18.39 -14.17 -4.14
C ASP A 215 -18.70 -13.55 -2.78
N ALA A 216 -18.38 -12.26 -2.60
CA ALA A 216 -18.68 -11.52 -1.39
C ALA A 216 -20.18 -11.27 -1.26
N LEU A 217 -20.79 -11.82 -0.21
CA LEU A 217 -22.17 -11.53 0.13
C LEU A 217 -22.31 -10.07 0.59
N GLU A 218 -23.49 -9.49 0.43
CA GLU A 218 -23.71 -8.06 0.74
C GLU A 218 -23.32 -7.68 2.17
N ASP A 219 -23.63 -8.53 3.15
CA ASP A 219 -23.24 -8.34 4.55
C ASP A 219 -21.72 -8.39 4.73
N GLU A 220 -21.03 -9.32 4.07
CA GLU A 220 -19.56 -9.40 4.06
C GLU A 220 -18.92 -8.17 3.39
N VAL A 221 -19.56 -7.61 2.36
CA VAL A 221 -19.08 -6.36 1.74
C VAL A 221 -19.11 -5.23 2.77
N TYR A 222 -20.20 -5.06 3.51
CA TYR A 222 -20.29 -4.03 4.54
C TYR A 222 -19.39 -4.29 5.74
N SER A 223 -19.31 -5.52 6.24
CA SER A 223 -18.58 -5.84 7.48
C SER A 223 -17.07 -5.99 7.29
N ASN A 224 -16.59 -6.32 6.09
CA ASN A 224 -15.19 -6.67 5.86
C ASN A 224 -14.57 -5.86 4.71
N VAL A 225 -15.20 -5.82 3.54
CA VAL A 225 -14.65 -5.15 2.35
C VAL A 225 -14.61 -3.62 2.54
N VAL A 226 -15.68 -3.00 3.04
CA VAL A 226 -15.71 -1.55 3.31
C VAL A 226 -14.61 -1.16 4.33
N PRO A 227 -14.46 -1.82 5.50
CA PRO A 227 -13.33 -1.56 6.39
C PRO A 227 -11.95 -1.73 5.74
N HIS A 228 -11.79 -2.71 4.86
CA HIS A 228 -10.54 -2.88 4.10
C HIS A 228 -10.25 -1.65 3.23
N PHE A 229 -11.23 -1.16 2.47
CA PHE A 229 -11.08 0.03 1.63
C PHE A 229 -10.90 1.33 2.45
N GLN A 230 -11.51 1.43 3.64
CA GLN A 230 -11.21 2.52 4.59
C GLN A 230 -9.73 2.48 5.02
N GLY A 231 -9.19 1.29 5.28
CA GLY A 231 -7.77 1.08 5.55
C GLY A 231 -6.87 1.52 4.39
N ILE A 232 -7.26 1.18 3.15
CA ILE A 232 -6.55 1.61 1.93
C ILE A 232 -6.50 3.13 1.86
N ALA A 233 -7.67 3.80 1.91
CA ALA A 233 -7.77 5.25 1.83
C ALA A 233 -6.96 5.96 2.94
N ALA A 234 -7.05 5.46 4.17
CA ALA A 234 -6.32 6.04 5.30
C ALA A 234 -4.80 5.90 5.18
N ALA A 235 -4.30 4.77 4.67
CA ALA A 235 -2.87 4.56 4.48
C ALA A 235 -2.31 5.33 3.28
N LEU A 236 -3.04 5.43 2.16
CA LEU A 236 -2.63 6.26 1.03
C LEU A 236 -2.52 7.73 1.44
N LYS A 237 -3.48 8.23 2.24
CA LYS A 237 -3.43 9.58 2.81
C LYS A 237 -2.23 9.77 3.75
N GLU A 238 -1.97 8.81 4.64
CA GLU A 238 -0.83 8.85 5.59
C GLU A 238 0.51 8.99 4.87
N ILE A 239 0.71 8.26 3.78
CA ILE A 239 1.97 8.29 3.01
C ILE A 239 2.00 9.39 1.94
N GLY A 240 0.96 10.23 1.85
CA GLY A 240 0.87 11.31 0.86
C GLY A 240 0.79 10.82 -0.59
N SER A 241 0.23 9.62 -0.81
CA SER A 241 0.06 9.04 -2.15
C SER A 241 -1.02 9.78 -2.95
N ASN A 242 -0.75 10.07 -4.22
CA ASN A 242 -1.73 10.65 -5.15
C ASN A 242 -2.29 9.65 -6.17
N TYR A 243 -2.05 8.34 -5.97
CA TYR A 243 -2.77 7.31 -6.73
C TYR A 243 -4.25 7.29 -6.36
N LEU A 244 -5.08 7.07 -7.37
CA LEU A 244 -6.54 6.92 -7.23
C LEU A 244 -6.89 5.47 -6.89
N VAL A 245 -8.02 5.27 -6.21
CA VAL A 245 -8.45 3.94 -5.76
C VAL A 245 -9.49 3.39 -6.72
N GLY A 246 -9.18 2.26 -7.35
CA GLY A 246 -10.16 1.45 -8.08
C GLY A 246 -10.55 0.20 -7.28
N VAL A 247 -11.78 -0.25 -7.44
CA VAL A 247 -12.24 -1.55 -6.89
C VAL A 247 -12.46 -2.54 -8.02
N TYR A 248 -11.84 -3.72 -7.94
CA TYR A 248 -12.23 -4.87 -8.73
C TYR A 248 -13.15 -5.80 -7.95
N GLY A 249 -14.28 -6.22 -8.52
CA GLY A 249 -15.21 -7.14 -7.87
C GLY A 249 -16.59 -7.23 -8.54
N ALA A 250 -17.52 -7.93 -7.89
CA ALA A 250 -18.89 -8.05 -8.40
C ALA A 250 -19.60 -6.69 -8.43
N ARG A 251 -20.65 -6.56 -9.26
CA ARG A 251 -21.38 -5.28 -9.45
C ARG A 251 -21.82 -4.64 -8.12
N ASN A 252 -22.40 -5.42 -7.20
CA ASN A 252 -22.85 -4.90 -5.90
C ASN A 252 -21.67 -4.48 -5.01
N THR A 253 -20.58 -5.25 -4.99
CA THR A 253 -19.36 -4.90 -4.25
C THR A 253 -18.79 -3.57 -4.74
N CYS A 254 -18.63 -3.42 -6.07
CA CYS A 254 -18.16 -2.18 -6.69
C CYS A 254 -19.05 -0.99 -6.35
N ARG A 255 -20.38 -1.16 -6.40
CA ARG A 255 -21.35 -0.13 -6.02
C ARG A 255 -21.22 0.28 -4.56
N ILE A 256 -21.25 -0.67 -3.63
CA ILE A 256 -21.20 -0.37 -2.18
C ILE A 256 -19.91 0.37 -1.81
N VAL A 257 -18.77 -0.06 -2.33
CA VAL A 257 -17.47 0.60 -2.09
C VAL A 257 -17.43 2.00 -2.70
N SER A 258 -17.96 2.17 -3.92
CA SER A 258 -18.00 3.47 -4.60
C SER A 258 -18.99 4.45 -3.96
N ASP A 259 -20.18 3.98 -3.57
CA ASP A 259 -21.20 4.78 -2.88
C ASP A 259 -20.74 5.22 -1.48
N ALA A 260 -19.78 4.48 -0.88
CA ALA A 260 -19.08 4.88 0.34
C ALA A 260 -17.93 5.88 0.10
N GLU A 261 -17.73 6.35 -1.14
CA GLU A 261 -16.64 7.26 -1.56
C GLU A 261 -15.23 6.70 -1.31
N LEU A 262 -15.09 5.37 -1.37
CA LEU A 262 -13.81 4.68 -1.13
C LEU A 262 -13.12 4.18 -2.41
N ALA A 263 -13.79 4.29 -3.57
CA ALA A 263 -13.22 4.01 -4.88
C ALA A 263 -13.73 5.01 -5.92
N ASP A 264 -12.81 5.54 -6.71
CA ASP A 264 -13.06 6.45 -7.82
C ASP A 264 -13.67 5.70 -9.02
N TYR A 265 -13.19 4.48 -9.28
CA TYR A 265 -13.56 3.67 -10.45
C TYR A 265 -13.81 2.20 -10.13
N SER A 266 -14.68 1.57 -10.93
CA SER A 266 -15.01 0.15 -10.81
C SER A 266 -14.44 -0.68 -11.97
N PHE A 267 -13.76 -1.77 -11.66
CA PHE A 267 -13.40 -2.85 -12.59
C PHE A 267 -14.26 -4.08 -12.26
N VAL A 268 -15.29 -4.32 -13.06
CA VAL A 268 -16.34 -5.27 -12.71
C VAL A 268 -15.95 -6.69 -13.12
N SER A 269 -16.09 -7.66 -12.21
CA SER A 269 -15.94 -9.10 -12.49
C SER A 269 -17.17 -9.67 -13.20
N GLY A 270 -17.52 -9.11 -14.37
CA GLY A 270 -18.72 -9.45 -15.12
C GLY A 270 -18.81 -10.92 -15.53
N MET A 271 -17.68 -11.60 -15.72
CA MET A 271 -17.60 -13.02 -16.10
C MET A 271 -18.01 -13.99 -15.01
N SER A 272 -17.99 -13.55 -13.76
CA SER A 272 -18.42 -14.33 -12.61
C SER A 272 -19.95 -14.30 -12.47
N THR A 273 -20.66 -14.89 -13.44
CA THR A 273 -22.14 -14.88 -13.50
C THR A 273 -22.80 -15.62 -12.34
N GLY A 274 -22.04 -16.42 -11.59
CA GLY A 274 -22.50 -17.12 -10.39
C GLY A 274 -22.39 -16.31 -9.10
N TYR A 275 -21.67 -15.19 -9.10
CA TYR A 275 -21.51 -14.38 -7.89
C TYR A 275 -22.83 -13.69 -7.54
N SER A 276 -23.23 -13.80 -6.28
CA SER A 276 -24.40 -13.16 -5.70
C SER A 276 -24.46 -11.66 -6.02
N GLY A 277 -23.34 -10.95 -5.88
CA GLY A 277 -23.21 -9.52 -6.19
C GLY A 277 -23.37 -9.16 -7.68
N ASN A 278 -23.46 -10.14 -8.58
CA ASN A 278 -23.74 -9.96 -10.01
C ASN A 278 -25.19 -10.30 -10.37
N LEU A 279 -25.95 -10.94 -9.47
CA LEU A 279 -27.31 -11.38 -9.71
C LEU A 279 -28.31 -10.28 -9.31
N GLY A 280 -28.87 -9.60 -10.31
CA GLY A 280 -29.90 -8.57 -10.09
C GLY A 280 -29.37 -7.18 -9.76
N PHE A 281 -28.06 -6.97 -9.79
CA PHE A 281 -27.44 -5.67 -9.61
C PHE A 281 -27.03 -5.05 -10.95
N SER A 282 -27.32 -3.75 -11.10
CA SER A 282 -26.95 -2.98 -12.29
C SER A 282 -25.44 -2.70 -12.34
N LEU A 283 -24.89 -2.52 -13.54
CA LEU A 283 -23.50 -2.15 -13.73
C LEU A 283 -23.23 -0.79 -13.02
N PRO A 284 -22.15 -0.65 -12.22
CA PRO A 284 -21.87 0.58 -11.47
C PRO A 284 -21.72 1.80 -12.39
N LYS A 285 -22.13 2.99 -11.94
CA LYS A 285 -22.06 4.21 -12.78
C LYS A 285 -20.64 4.63 -13.12
N ASN A 286 -19.68 4.31 -12.24
CA ASN A 286 -18.24 4.59 -12.40
C ASN A 286 -17.47 3.37 -12.95
N TRP A 287 -18.10 2.48 -13.72
CA TRP A 287 -17.41 1.35 -14.34
C TRP A 287 -16.39 1.83 -15.38
N ALA A 288 -15.13 1.51 -15.15
CA ALA A 288 -14.02 1.74 -16.07
C ALA A 288 -13.81 0.52 -16.97
N PHE A 289 -13.87 -0.66 -16.36
CA PHE A 289 -13.67 -1.94 -17.02
C PHE A 289 -14.77 -2.92 -16.60
N ASP A 290 -15.17 -3.80 -17.52
CA ASP A 290 -16.11 -4.90 -17.28
C ASP A 290 -15.52 -6.17 -17.90
N GLN A 291 -15.03 -7.07 -17.04
CA GLN A 291 -14.39 -8.34 -17.43
C GLN A 291 -15.47 -9.34 -17.83
N ILE A 292 -15.49 -9.80 -19.08
CA ILE A 292 -16.64 -10.55 -19.62
C ILE A 292 -16.31 -11.95 -20.14
N LYS A 293 -15.04 -12.31 -20.30
CA LYS A 293 -14.64 -13.62 -20.85
C LYS A 293 -13.16 -13.94 -20.63
N GLU A 294 -12.88 -15.07 -19.98
CA GLU A 294 -11.56 -15.71 -20.01
C GLU A 294 -11.41 -16.58 -21.26
N TYR A 295 -10.28 -16.47 -21.97
CA TYR A 295 -9.93 -17.37 -23.08
C TYR A 295 -8.46 -17.24 -23.50
N MET A 296 -7.99 -18.22 -24.29
CA MET A 296 -6.67 -18.18 -24.92
C MET A 296 -6.71 -17.48 -26.28
N VAL A 297 -5.71 -16.64 -26.54
CA VAL A 297 -5.46 -16.01 -27.84
C VAL A 297 -4.05 -16.27 -28.34
N GLY A 298 -3.84 -16.13 -29.66
CA GLY A 298 -2.55 -16.34 -30.30
C GLY A 298 -2.16 -17.81 -30.45
N THR A 299 -0.94 -18.04 -30.93
CA THR A 299 -0.35 -19.39 -31.12
C THR A 299 1.16 -19.34 -30.83
N GLY A 300 1.77 -20.49 -30.55
CA GLY A 300 3.22 -20.58 -30.31
C GLY A 300 3.69 -19.65 -29.18
N VAL A 301 4.79 -18.91 -29.43
CA VAL A 301 5.36 -17.95 -28.47
C VAL A 301 4.48 -16.73 -28.21
N GLY A 302 3.53 -16.46 -29.11
CA GLY A 302 2.54 -15.39 -28.98
C GLY A 302 1.25 -15.82 -28.29
N ALA A 303 1.14 -17.08 -27.86
CA ALA A 303 -0.03 -17.58 -27.13
C ALA A 303 -0.08 -17.01 -25.71
N ILE A 304 -1.28 -16.60 -25.28
CA ILE A 304 -1.53 -16.02 -23.95
C ILE A 304 -2.99 -16.24 -23.52
N ASN A 305 -3.19 -16.62 -22.26
CA ASN A 305 -4.50 -16.59 -21.61
C ASN A 305 -4.77 -15.17 -21.13
N ILE A 306 -5.96 -14.65 -21.47
CA ILE A 306 -6.41 -13.32 -21.09
C ILE A 306 -7.84 -13.37 -20.58
N ASP A 307 -8.16 -12.37 -19.77
CA ASP A 307 -9.52 -11.98 -19.48
C ASP A 307 -9.88 -10.75 -20.34
N LYS A 308 -11.01 -10.81 -21.02
CA LYS A 308 -11.48 -9.76 -21.94
C LYS A 308 -12.22 -8.68 -21.15
N ASP A 309 -11.77 -7.45 -21.27
CA ASP A 309 -12.36 -6.31 -20.56
C ASP A 309 -12.94 -5.28 -21.53
N VAL A 310 -14.23 -5.02 -21.37
CA VAL A 310 -14.83 -3.86 -22.04
C VAL A 310 -14.42 -2.61 -21.28
N MET A 311 -13.94 -1.60 -22.00
CA MET A 311 -13.40 -0.37 -21.43
C MET A 311 -14.37 0.78 -21.72
N SER A 312 -14.94 1.40 -20.69
CA SER A 312 -15.89 2.51 -20.82
C SER A 312 -15.23 3.79 -21.34
N GLY A 313 -13.94 3.95 -21.07
CA GLY A 313 -13.12 5.11 -21.43
C GLY A 313 -13.04 6.19 -20.35
N ILE A 314 -13.69 6.03 -19.20
CA ILE A 314 -13.59 7.00 -18.08
C ILE A 314 -12.20 6.95 -17.42
N ASP A 315 -11.59 5.76 -17.36
CA ASP A 315 -10.17 5.58 -17.08
C ASP A 315 -9.47 5.25 -18.40
N PRO A 316 -8.65 6.15 -18.95
CA PRO A 316 -7.91 5.89 -20.19
C PRO A 316 -6.73 4.93 -19.98
N ALA A 317 -6.46 4.44 -18.76
CA ALA A 317 -5.21 3.80 -18.35
C ALA A 317 -3.99 4.71 -18.57
N GLN A 318 -2.78 4.26 -18.27
CA GLN A 318 -1.57 5.07 -18.46
C GLN A 318 -0.77 4.63 -19.69
N VAL A 319 -0.06 5.57 -20.33
CA VAL A 319 1.10 5.21 -21.16
C VAL A 319 2.14 4.55 -20.23
N PRO A 320 2.64 3.34 -20.55
CA PRO A 320 3.55 2.67 -19.64
C PRO A 320 4.80 3.53 -19.36
N PRO A 321 5.24 3.60 -18.10
CA PRO A 321 6.40 4.39 -17.71
C PRO A 321 7.69 3.89 -18.37
N ALA A 322 8.65 4.81 -18.54
CA ALA A 322 9.88 4.55 -19.29
C ALA A 322 10.95 3.79 -18.49
N SER A 323 10.86 3.78 -17.16
CA SER A 323 11.87 3.20 -16.26
C SER A 323 11.26 2.80 -14.92
N SER A 324 11.68 1.66 -14.39
CA SER A 324 11.43 1.29 -12.99
C SER A 324 12.31 2.13 -12.06
N LEU A 325 11.74 2.65 -10.97
CA LEU A 325 12.43 3.34 -9.89
C LEU A 325 12.84 2.36 -8.78
N SER A 326 13.90 2.67 -8.05
CA SER A 326 14.20 1.95 -6.82
C SER A 326 13.13 2.20 -5.77
N VAL A 327 12.85 1.22 -4.92
CA VAL A 327 12.10 1.43 -3.66
C VAL A 327 12.66 2.63 -2.89
N ASN A 328 11.80 3.44 -2.28
CA ASN A 328 12.13 4.67 -1.54
C ASN A 328 12.89 5.72 -2.38
N TYR A 329 12.78 5.69 -3.71
CA TYR A 329 13.46 6.64 -4.59
C TYR A 329 13.19 8.10 -4.18
N GLU A 330 11.94 8.44 -3.90
CA GLU A 330 11.51 9.76 -3.47
C GLU A 330 12.15 10.19 -2.15
N VAL A 331 12.32 9.26 -1.19
CA VAL A 331 13.01 9.54 0.08
C VAL A 331 14.47 9.86 -0.19
N PHE A 332 15.13 9.08 -1.06
CA PHE A 332 16.52 9.36 -1.39
C PHE A 332 16.68 10.69 -2.14
N ALA A 333 15.77 11.00 -3.08
CA ALA A 333 15.75 12.28 -3.79
C ALA A 333 15.45 13.46 -2.85
N TYR A 334 14.58 13.26 -1.86
CA TYR A 334 14.29 14.22 -0.80
C TYR A 334 15.54 14.50 0.05
N ILE A 335 16.23 13.47 0.52
CA ILE A 335 17.45 13.65 1.32
C ILE A 335 18.59 14.27 0.49
N ASP A 336 18.73 13.91 -0.80
CA ASP A 336 19.66 14.59 -1.71
C ASP A 336 19.32 16.09 -1.86
N SER A 337 18.04 16.42 -1.99
CA SER A 337 17.57 17.81 -2.11
C SER A 337 17.81 18.60 -0.83
N LEU A 338 17.59 18.00 0.34
CA LEU A 338 17.92 18.60 1.64
C LEU A 338 19.42 18.82 1.79
N GLN A 339 20.24 17.84 1.39
CA GLN A 339 21.70 17.96 1.42
C GLN A 339 22.18 19.11 0.55
N GLN A 340 21.66 19.23 -0.67
CA GLN A 340 22.00 20.34 -1.55
C GLN A 340 21.52 21.67 -0.97
N ALA A 341 20.30 21.75 -0.43
CA ALA A 341 19.80 22.96 0.22
C ALA A 341 20.67 23.38 1.42
N ALA A 342 21.18 22.43 2.20
CA ALA A 342 22.08 22.69 3.31
C ALA A 342 23.45 23.22 2.85
N VAL A 343 24.00 22.68 1.75
CA VAL A 343 25.23 23.20 1.13
C VAL A 343 25.02 24.63 0.63
N ASP A 344 23.93 24.88 -0.09
CA ASP A 344 23.58 26.22 -0.59
C ASP A 344 23.42 27.21 0.56
N TRP A 345 22.73 26.81 1.64
CA TRP A 345 22.51 27.64 2.83
C TRP A 345 23.82 28.08 3.47
N LEU A 346 24.75 27.15 3.70
CA LEU A 346 26.06 27.48 4.29
C LEU A 346 26.89 28.36 3.36
N ALA A 347 26.78 28.17 2.04
CA ALA A 347 27.46 29.01 1.05
C ALA A 347 26.99 30.48 1.06
N THR A 348 25.79 30.78 1.59
CA THR A 348 25.32 32.17 1.75
C THR A 348 26.05 32.95 2.84
N GLY A 349 26.84 32.28 3.69
CA GLY A 349 27.42 32.89 4.89
C GLY A 349 26.41 33.04 6.04
N ALA A 350 25.33 32.26 6.04
CA ALA A 350 24.35 32.24 7.12
C ALA A 350 25.00 31.98 8.49
N ALA A 351 24.58 32.72 9.50
CA ALA A 351 25.09 32.59 10.86
C ALA A 351 24.57 31.30 11.52
N GLU A 352 25.39 30.25 11.46
CA GLU A 352 25.21 28.97 12.15
C GLU A 352 26.28 28.79 13.25
N PRO A 353 26.03 27.95 14.27
CA PRO A 353 27.05 27.60 15.26
C PRO A 353 28.34 27.10 14.61
N ALA A 354 29.49 27.46 15.19
CA ALA A 354 30.79 27.04 14.68
C ALA A 354 30.88 25.51 14.57
N GLY A 355 31.37 25.02 13.42
CA GLY A 355 31.46 23.59 13.14
C GLY A 355 30.19 22.94 12.57
N THR A 356 29.10 23.70 12.38
CA THR A 356 27.89 23.20 11.71
C THR A 356 28.20 22.79 10.27
N THR A 357 27.87 21.53 9.92
CA THR A 357 28.02 21.00 8.57
C THR A 357 26.68 20.86 7.87
N ALA A 358 26.70 20.73 6.54
CA ALA A 358 25.49 20.51 5.76
C ALA A 358 24.75 19.24 6.22
N SER A 359 25.50 18.16 6.53
CA SER A 359 24.94 16.91 7.05
C SER A 359 24.26 17.08 8.42
N MET A 360 24.84 17.90 9.32
CA MET A 360 24.19 18.23 10.60
C MET A 360 22.87 18.97 10.41
N LEU A 361 22.82 19.92 9.46
CA LEU A 361 21.60 20.64 9.13
C LEU A 361 20.50 19.71 8.59
N VAL A 362 20.86 18.75 7.73
CA VAL A 362 19.90 17.75 7.21
C VAL A 362 19.34 16.89 8.33
N ILE A 363 20.20 16.29 9.17
CA ILE A 363 19.76 15.40 10.26
C ILE A 363 18.88 16.18 11.26
N ASN A 364 19.26 17.42 11.61
CA ASN A 364 18.45 18.29 12.46
C ASN A 364 17.11 18.68 11.82
N TYR A 365 17.06 18.85 10.49
CA TYR A 365 15.82 19.12 9.77
C TYR A 365 14.87 17.92 9.80
N LEU A 366 15.40 16.69 9.67
CA LEU A 366 14.61 15.45 9.81
C LEU A 366 14.03 15.36 11.22
N ARG A 367 14.85 15.55 12.27
CA ARG A 367 14.42 15.63 13.67
C ARG A 367 13.28 16.63 13.87
N ALA A 368 13.37 17.80 13.24
CA ALA A 368 12.37 18.87 13.36
C ALA A 368 11.03 18.58 12.65
N GLY A 369 10.85 17.39 12.07
CA GLY A 369 9.57 16.98 11.50
C GLY A 369 8.49 16.66 12.53
N ASP A 370 8.88 16.47 13.80
CA ASP A 370 7.99 16.25 14.93
C ASP A 370 8.32 17.26 16.04
N ASP A 371 7.31 18.06 16.40
CA ASP A 371 7.43 19.15 17.35
C ASP A 371 7.89 18.68 18.74
N LYS A 372 7.67 17.41 19.11
CA LYS A 372 8.14 16.87 20.39
C LYS A 372 9.66 16.96 20.54
N TYR A 373 10.40 16.90 19.44
CA TYR A 373 11.86 17.02 19.41
C TYR A 373 12.38 18.46 19.39
N VAL A 374 11.48 19.44 19.22
CA VAL A 374 11.82 20.87 19.12
C VAL A 374 11.33 21.65 20.35
N ILE A 375 10.10 21.37 20.79
CA ILE A 375 9.45 22.09 21.90
C ILE A 375 10.06 21.68 23.25
N ASN A 376 10.42 20.39 23.42
CA ASN A 376 10.99 19.93 24.67
C ASN A 376 12.48 20.37 24.77
N PRO A 377 12.84 21.25 25.73
CA PRO A 377 14.18 21.79 25.84
C PRO A 377 15.25 20.73 26.15
N LEU A 378 14.85 19.56 26.66
CA LEU A 378 15.73 18.43 26.87
C LEU A 378 16.42 17.99 25.56
N TRP A 379 15.72 18.05 24.42
CA TRP A 379 16.30 17.70 23.12
C TRP A 379 17.35 18.69 22.63
N THR A 380 17.34 19.94 23.10
CA THR A 380 18.44 20.87 22.84
C THR A 380 19.70 20.47 23.61
N ILE A 381 19.53 19.94 24.84
CA ILE A 381 20.65 19.42 25.65
C ILE A 381 21.19 18.12 25.03
N ILE A 382 20.29 17.22 24.63
CA ILE A 382 20.65 15.90 24.11
C ILE A 382 21.22 15.97 22.69
N ALA A 383 20.64 16.77 21.80
CA ALA A 383 20.92 16.69 20.36
C ALA A 383 21.27 18.04 19.72
N GLY A 384 21.55 19.06 20.54
CA GLY A 384 21.85 20.42 20.08
C GLY A 384 20.62 21.13 19.51
N SER A 385 20.79 22.41 19.15
CA SER A 385 19.70 23.24 18.61
C SER A 385 19.37 22.92 17.14
N VAL A 386 18.10 23.08 16.77
CA VAL A 386 17.64 23.08 15.37
C VAL A 386 17.73 24.49 14.80
N SER A 387 18.28 24.65 13.58
CA SER A 387 18.28 25.94 12.89
C SER A 387 16.91 26.26 12.30
N ALA A 388 16.11 27.07 13.02
CA ALA A 388 14.81 27.53 12.54
C ALA A 388 14.89 28.31 11.21
N LYS A 389 16.01 29.02 10.99
CA LYS A 389 16.25 29.75 9.73
C LYS A 389 16.47 28.79 8.57
N PHE A 390 17.26 27.74 8.76
CA PHE A 390 17.43 26.70 7.75
C PHE A 390 16.12 25.96 7.46
N THR A 391 15.35 25.60 8.50
CA THR A 391 14.02 25.01 8.33
C THR A 391 13.11 25.88 7.46
N THR A 392 13.05 27.19 7.76
CA THR A 392 12.28 28.16 6.97
C THR A 392 12.79 28.26 5.53
N TYR A 393 14.11 28.23 5.33
CA TYR A 393 14.71 28.26 4.00
C TYR A 393 14.30 27.05 3.15
N VAL A 394 14.36 25.84 3.72
CA VAL A 394 13.95 24.60 3.04
C VAL A 394 12.46 24.64 2.66
N GLU A 395 11.60 25.01 3.60
CA GLU A 395 10.14 24.92 3.43
C GLU A 395 9.58 26.07 2.59
N SER A 396 10.02 27.30 2.83
CA SER A 396 9.45 28.48 2.19
C SER A 396 10.19 28.88 0.91
N SER A 397 11.53 28.81 0.92
CA SER A 397 12.34 29.26 -0.22
C SER A 397 12.57 28.13 -1.23
N LYS A 398 12.97 26.95 -0.77
CA LYS A 398 13.20 25.78 -1.64
C LYS A 398 11.92 24.99 -1.92
N LYS A 399 10.86 25.17 -1.12
CA LYS A 399 9.57 24.48 -1.26
C LYS A 399 9.70 22.96 -1.27
N ILE A 400 10.66 22.43 -0.51
CA ILE A 400 10.85 20.99 -0.37
C ILE A 400 9.81 20.48 0.63
N ALA A 401 8.85 19.69 0.16
CA ALA A 401 7.84 19.07 1.01
C ALA A 401 8.48 18.01 1.91
N ARG A 402 8.02 17.91 3.17
CA ARG A 402 8.52 16.94 4.12
C ARG A 402 8.06 15.53 3.75
N ILE A 403 9.02 14.62 3.68
CA ILE A 403 8.77 13.18 3.78
C ILE A 403 9.12 12.77 5.21
N LYS A 404 8.16 12.13 5.87
CA LYS A 404 8.25 11.74 7.29
C LYS A 404 8.64 10.29 7.49
N SER A 405 8.34 9.44 6.51
CA SER A 405 8.68 8.03 6.59
C SER A 405 9.16 7.50 5.25
N MET A 406 9.89 6.41 5.34
CA MET A 406 10.19 5.56 4.19
C MET A 406 9.65 4.16 4.47
N ILE A 407 9.68 3.28 3.48
CA ILE A 407 9.26 1.90 3.70
C ILE A 407 10.47 1.07 4.09
N GLU A 408 10.36 0.34 5.19
CA GLU A 408 11.47 -0.44 5.73
C GLU A 408 11.84 -1.58 4.75
N PRO A 409 13.04 -1.55 4.14
CA PRO A 409 13.39 -2.47 3.06
C PRO A 409 13.31 -3.95 3.44
N SER A 410 13.57 -4.30 4.69
CA SER A 410 13.48 -5.69 5.17
C SER A 410 12.06 -6.25 5.19
N THR A 411 11.03 -5.40 5.19
CA THR A 411 9.63 -5.81 5.29
C THR A 411 8.92 -5.98 3.95
N LEU A 412 9.57 -5.59 2.84
CA LEU A 412 8.97 -5.60 1.51
C LEU A 412 8.77 -6.99 0.91
N ALA A 413 9.62 -7.94 1.29
CA ALA A 413 9.55 -9.32 0.80
C ALA A 413 8.41 -10.12 1.45
N SER A 414 7.85 -9.64 2.56
CA SER A 414 6.86 -10.37 3.37
C SER A 414 5.44 -9.86 3.14
N ALA A 415 4.53 -10.76 2.80
CA ALA A 415 3.10 -10.47 2.63
C ALA A 415 2.52 -9.85 3.89
N GLY A 416 1.71 -8.80 3.72
CA GLY A 416 0.97 -8.19 4.82
C GLY A 416 1.80 -7.50 5.91
N ASN A 417 3.10 -7.23 5.68
CA ASN A 417 3.98 -6.69 6.73
C ASN A 417 4.81 -5.46 6.30
N SER A 418 4.49 -4.80 5.19
CA SER A 418 5.21 -3.58 4.78
C SER A 418 5.04 -2.48 5.83
N ARG A 419 6.12 -2.15 6.53
CA ARG A 419 6.12 -1.16 7.63
C ARG A 419 6.80 0.12 7.22
N LEU A 420 6.34 1.19 7.86
CA LEU A 420 6.95 2.51 7.74
C LEU A 420 8.12 2.60 8.73
N TYR A 421 9.18 3.26 8.27
CA TYR A 421 10.36 3.64 9.03
C TYR A 421 10.32 5.16 9.19
N GLY A 422 10.20 5.66 10.42
CA GLY A 422 10.14 7.10 10.70
C GLY A 422 11.47 7.80 10.48
N LEU A 423 11.45 9.00 9.91
CA LEU A 423 12.64 9.82 9.70
C LEU A 423 12.86 10.81 10.85
N GLU A 424 11.81 11.16 11.60
CA GLU A 424 11.91 12.11 12.72
C GLU A 424 12.61 11.52 13.94
N HIS A 425 12.20 10.33 14.42
CA HIS A 425 12.87 9.68 15.55
C HIS A 425 14.29 9.25 15.16
N PHE A 426 14.50 8.67 13.97
CA PHE A 426 15.85 8.46 13.42
C PHE A 426 16.70 9.76 13.43
N GLY A 427 16.13 10.88 12.97
CA GLY A 427 16.80 12.18 12.97
C GLY A 427 17.17 12.65 14.38
N ALA A 428 16.28 12.42 15.36
CA ALA A 428 16.51 12.77 16.76
C ALA A 428 17.69 12.00 17.37
N ALA A 429 17.68 10.67 17.25
CA ALA A 429 18.76 9.81 17.72
C ALA A 429 20.08 10.10 16.98
N ALA A 430 20.04 10.31 15.67
CA ALA A 430 21.23 10.59 14.89
C ALA A 430 21.84 11.95 15.26
N SER A 431 21.01 12.99 15.49
CA SER A 431 21.49 14.28 15.99
C SER A 431 22.15 14.16 17.35
N ALA A 432 21.63 13.35 18.27
CA ALA A 432 22.24 13.11 19.59
C ALA A 432 23.65 12.49 19.46
N VAL A 433 23.79 11.51 18.57
CA VAL A 433 25.05 10.84 18.28
C VAL A 433 26.04 11.77 17.58
N VAL A 434 25.60 12.58 16.62
CA VAL A 434 26.47 13.57 15.95
C VAL A 434 26.95 14.63 16.94
N TYR A 435 26.07 15.11 17.83
CA TYR A 435 26.36 16.16 18.80
C TYR A 435 27.31 15.70 19.91
N ASN A 436 27.04 14.56 20.56
CA ASN A 436 27.83 14.10 21.71
C ASN A 436 28.87 13.03 21.37
N GLY A 437 28.68 12.31 20.26
CA GLY A 437 29.34 11.03 20.03
C GLY A 437 28.84 9.93 20.95
N VAL A 438 29.44 8.75 20.79
CA VAL A 438 29.18 7.59 21.63
C VAL A 438 30.48 7.06 22.24
N PRO A 439 30.47 6.54 23.47
CA PRO A 439 31.63 5.90 24.08
C PRO A 439 32.04 4.63 23.31
N THR A 440 33.33 4.31 23.35
CA THR A 440 33.85 3.04 22.80
C THR A 440 33.56 1.86 23.74
N VAL A 441 33.50 0.65 23.18
CA VAL A 441 33.25 -0.63 23.92
C VAL A 441 34.23 -0.92 25.06
N THR A 442 35.36 -0.23 25.10
CA THR A 442 36.34 -0.31 26.21
C THR A 442 35.75 0.22 27.52
N SER A 443 34.86 1.21 27.45
CA SER A 443 34.15 1.76 28.60
C SER A 443 32.75 1.16 28.72
N ALA A 444 32.29 0.95 29.96
CA ALA A 444 30.91 0.57 30.23
C ALA A 444 29.97 1.79 30.35
N ILE A 445 30.51 3.01 30.33
CA ILE A 445 29.70 4.23 30.52
C ILE A 445 28.82 4.51 29.30
N VAL A 446 27.73 5.21 29.54
CA VAL A 446 26.86 5.83 28.53
C VAL A 446 26.89 7.36 28.64
N ASN A 447 26.55 8.04 27.56
CA ASN A 447 26.47 9.51 27.50
C ASN A 447 25.16 9.97 26.82
N LEU A 448 25.02 11.28 26.61
CA LEU A 448 23.83 11.86 25.95
C LEU A 448 23.63 11.40 24.50
N GLY A 449 24.67 10.95 23.81
CA GLY A 449 24.54 10.38 22.46
C GLY A 449 23.84 9.02 22.47
N ASP A 450 24.13 8.19 23.49
CA ASP A 450 23.35 6.97 23.74
C ASP A 450 21.92 7.30 24.19
N LEU A 451 21.76 8.31 25.06
CA LEU A 451 20.47 8.70 25.65
C LEU A 451 19.45 9.14 24.62
N GLY A 452 19.89 9.80 23.53
CA GLY A 452 18.98 10.29 22.49
C GLY A 452 18.39 9.19 21.60
N GLY A 453 18.79 7.94 21.79
CA GLY A 453 18.19 6.78 21.14
C GLY A 453 18.10 5.59 22.12
N TRP A 454 18.77 4.48 21.80
CA TRP A 454 18.57 3.18 22.48
C TRP A 454 18.60 3.22 24.01
N ALA A 455 19.43 4.08 24.61
CA ALA A 455 19.51 4.15 26.08
C ALA A 455 18.32 4.91 26.68
N GLY A 456 17.78 5.91 25.98
CA GLY A 456 16.56 6.62 26.36
C GLY A 456 15.36 5.68 26.34
N ASP A 457 15.19 4.94 25.25
CA ASP A 457 14.08 3.99 25.10
C ASP A 457 14.21 2.80 26.07
N LEU A 458 15.44 2.37 26.40
CA LEU A 458 15.66 1.38 27.46
C LEU A 458 15.33 1.94 28.86
N ILE A 459 15.57 3.23 29.11
CA ILE A 459 15.14 3.90 30.34
C ILE A 459 13.60 3.96 30.40
N GLN A 460 12.91 4.22 29.28
CA GLN A 460 11.45 4.18 29.22
C GLN A 460 10.91 2.75 29.34
N THR A 461 11.62 1.74 28.82
CA THR A 461 11.30 0.32 29.02
C THR A 461 11.30 -0.04 30.51
N GLN A 462 12.15 0.59 31.33
CA GLN A 462 12.09 0.44 32.79
C GLN A 462 10.76 0.97 33.36
N ALA A 463 10.24 2.08 32.85
CA ALA A 463 8.93 2.59 33.22
C ALA A 463 7.82 1.64 32.74
N ASP A 464 7.93 1.09 31.54
CA ASP A 464 6.99 0.12 30.99
C ASP A 464 6.94 -1.16 31.83
N PHE A 465 8.08 -1.62 32.33
CA PHE A 465 8.12 -2.78 33.21
C PHE A 465 7.30 -2.56 34.50
N THR A 466 7.30 -1.33 35.05
CA THR A 466 6.47 -1.03 36.23
C THR A 466 4.97 -1.01 35.93
N LYS A 467 4.59 -0.69 34.68
CA LYS A 467 3.20 -0.58 34.24
C LYS A 467 2.65 -1.93 33.74
N PHE A 468 3.46 -2.67 32.99
CA PHE A 468 3.04 -3.81 32.16
C PHE A 468 3.80 -5.11 32.47
N GLY A 469 4.77 -5.11 33.38
CA GLY A 469 5.63 -6.26 33.67
C GLY A 469 4.97 -7.41 34.44
N ALA A 470 3.69 -7.28 34.83
CA ALA A 470 2.98 -8.31 35.57
C ALA A 470 2.99 -9.65 34.79
N GLY A 471 3.49 -10.71 35.44
CA GLY A 471 3.62 -12.05 34.82
C GLY A 471 4.96 -12.32 34.15
N TYR A 472 5.88 -11.35 34.12
CA TYR A 472 7.23 -11.51 33.60
C TYR A 472 8.28 -11.30 34.69
N ASN A 473 9.45 -11.93 34.55
CA ASN A 473 10.66 -11.39 35.14
C ASN A 473 11.24 -10.31 34.20
N ALA A 474 12.06 -9.40 34.72
CA ALA A 474 12.56 -8.26 33.94
C ALA A 474 13.30 -8.66 32.64
N GLU A 475 14.08 -9.75 32.67
CA GLU A 475 14.78 -10.28 31.49
C GLU A 475 13.80 -10.74 30.40
N GLY A 476 12.79 -11.53 30.78
CA GLY A 476 11.74 -12.00 29.89
C GLY A 476 10.89 -10.87 29.34
N PHE A 477 10.57 -9.87 30.17
CA PHE A 477 9.85 -8.67 29.74
C PHE A 477 10.61 -7.93 28.64
N SER A 478 11.87 -7.53 28.90
CA SER A 478 12.67 -6.83 27.89
C SER A 478 12.86 -7.63 26.61
N LYS A 479 13.02 -8.95 26.71
CA LYS A 479 13.18 -9.82 25.54
C LYS A 479 11.95 -9.82 24.63
N VAL A 480 10.75 -9.76 25.18
CA VAL A 480 9.48 -9.77 24.44
C VAL A 480 9.07 -8.37 23.99
N PHE A 481 9.23 -7.38 24.87
CA PHE A 481 8.67 -6.04 24.69
C PHE A 481 9.55 -5.17 23.79
N ILE A 482 10.88 -5.25 23.93
CA ILE A 482 11.81 -4.45 23.11
C ILE A 482 11.78 -4.94 21.66
N GLY A 483 11.45 -4.01 20.77
CA GLY A 483 11.33 -4.28 19.36
C GLY A 483 10.12 -5.14 18.99
N ALA A 484 9.11 -5.22 19.87
CA ALA A 484 7.79 -5.74 19.53
C ALA A 484 7.09 -4.78 18.57
N PHE A 485 6.24 -5.32 17.69
CA PHE A 485 5.47 -4.48 16.79
C PHE A 485 4.48 -3.59 17.55
N GLU A 486 4.32 -2.36 17.06
CA GLU A 486 3.53 -1.31 17.69
C GLU A 486 2.09 -1.75 17.95
N GLU A 487 1.49 -2.51 17.02
CA GLU A 487 0.14 -3.03 17.18
C GLU A 487 -0.02 -4.11 18.27
N SER A 488 1.09 -4.73 18.72
CA SER A 488 1.05 -5.71 19.80
C SER A 488 0.96 -5.04 21.17
N TYR A 489 1.57 -3.85 21.29
CA TYR A 489 1.66 -3.08 22.53
C TYR A 489 1.63 -1.57 22.20
N PRO A 490 0.43 -0.96 22.12
CA PRO A 490 0.30 0.44 21.69
C PRO A 490 1.03 1.47 22.56
N ASP A 491 1.22 1.16 23.85
CA ASP A 491 1.91 2.02 24.83
C ASP A 491 3.39 1.61 25.03
N ASN A 492 3.98 0.84 24.11
CA ASN A 492 5.37 0.44 24.18
C ASN A 492 6.29 1.60 23.79
N HIS A 493 7.22 1.97 24.68
CA HIS A 493 8.19 3.04 24.45
C HIS A 493 9.48 2.57 23.76
N PHE A 494 9.65 1.28 23.50
CA PHE A 494 10.74 0.77 22.67
C PHE A 494 10.25 -0.24 21.61
N PRO A 495 9.32 0.17 20.73
CA PRO A 495 8.75 -0.72 19.73
C PRO A 495 9.75 -1.05 18.61
N TRP A 496 9.32 -1.90 17.69
CA TRP A 496 10.11 -2.36 16.56
C TRP A 496 10.70 -1.22 15.72
N SER A 497 9.89 -0.20 15.41
CA SER A 497 10.34 0.92 14.59
C SER A 497 11.40 1.76 15.29
N ASP A 498 11.25 2.07 16.58
CA ASP A 498 12.23 2.88 17.32
C ASP A 498 13.54 2.11 17.52
N LEU A 499 13.48 0.80 17.82
CA LEU A 499 14.68 -0.05 17.86
C LEU A 499 15.47 0.00 16.54
N LEU A 500 14.80 -0.07 15.40
CA LEU A 500 15.47 0.04 14.10
C LEU A 500 16.06 1.44 13.89
N GLN A 501 15.28 2.47 14.20
CA GLN A 501 15.69 3.86 14.01
C GLN A 501 16.89 4.23 14.88
N ASP A 502 16.94 3.78 16.12
CA ASP A 502 18.06 3.96 17.04
C ASP A 502 19.34 3.29 16.58
N ILE A 503 19.22 2.04 16.11
CA ILE A 503 20.33 1.26 15.59
C ILE A 503 20.95 1.98 14.39
N ASP A 504 20.11 2.35 13.43
CA ASP A 504 20.56 2.99 12.20
C ASP A 504 21.07 4.41 12.45
N ALA A 505 20.44 5.14 13.38
CA ALA A 505 20.85 6.46 13.83
C ALA A 505 22.22 6.45 14.49
N LEU A 506 22.49 5.49 15.36
CA LEU A 506 23.81 5.33 15.98
C LEU A 506 24.88 5.03 14.92
N LEU A 507 24.57 4.15 13.96
CA LEU A 507 25.50 3.77 12.89
C LEU A 507 25.80 4.93 11.93
N LEU A 508 24.77 5.61 11.42
CA LEU A 508 24.93 6.71 10.47
C LEU A 508 25.41 8.00 11.14
N GLY A 509 24.89 8.32 12.33
CA GLY A 509 25.33 9.45 13.12
C GLY A 509 26.81 9.35 13.50
N ASN A 510 27.28 8.17 13.93
CA ASN A 510 28.69 7.96 14.25
C ASN A 510 29.58 8.08 13.00
N LYS A 511 29.13 7.59 11.83
CA LYS A 511 29.85 7.78 10.56
C LYS A 511 29.97 9.26 10.19
N ILE A 512 28.89 10.03 10.30
CA ILE A 512 28.93 11.48 10.05
C ILE A 512 29.86 12.19 11.03
N ARG A 513 29.82 11.84 12.31
CA ARG A 513 30.70 12.44 13.32
C ARG A 513 32.18 12.18 13.04
N LEU A 514 32.53 10.95 12.66
CA LEU A 514 33.91 10.57 12.31
C LEU A 514 34.35 11.09 10.94
N SER A 515 33.42 11.53 10.09
CA SER A 515 33.69 12.04 8.75
C SER A 515 32.78 13.24 8.46
N PRO A 516 33.02 14.40 9.09
CA PRO A 516 32.09 15.54 9.07
C PRO A 516 31.91 16.18 7.69
N THR A 517 32.82 15.91 6.75
CA THR A 517 32.72 16.33 5.35
C THR A 517 31.93 15.35 4.48
N ALA A 518 31.59 14.16 4.99
CA ALA A 518 30.80 13.19 4.25
C ALA A 518 29.35 13.69 4.07
N SER A 519 28.81 13.46 2.88
CA SER A 519 27.40 13.70 2.61
C SER A 519 26.54 12.67 3.34
N PHE A 520 25.64 13.16 4.20
CA PHE A 520 24.61 12.34 4.81
C PHE A 520 23.73 11.68 3.76
N ALA A 521 23.35 12.40 2.70
CA ALA A 521 22.56 11.83 1.62
C ALA A 521 23.24 10.63 0.92
N SER A 522 24.54 10.76 0.63
CA SER A 522 25.32 9.66 0.04
C SER A 522 25.41 8.45 0.98
N LEU A 523 25.64 8.69 2.29
CA LEU A 523 25.69 7.60 3.28
C LEU A 523 24.32 6.94 3.46
N PHE A 524 23.25 7.71 3.53
CA PHE A 524 21.88 7.21 3.69
C PHE A 524 21.46 6.36 2.49
N ARG A 525 21.72 6.85 1.27
CA ARG A 525 21.46 6.10 0.03
C ARG A 525 22.27 4.81 -0.05
N ALA A 526 23.55 4.84 0.31
CA ALA A 526 24.38 3.64 0.38
C ALA A 526 23.90 2.67 1.47
N TYR A 527 23.34 3.19 2.57
CA TYR A 527 22.89 2.39 3.71
C TYR A 527 21.58 1.67 3.45
N PHE A 528 20.58 2.33 2.84
CA PHE A 528 19.21 1.85 2.63
C PHE A 528 18.89 1.44 1.18
N GLY A 529 19.76 1.73 0.22
CA GLY A 529 19.53 1.44 -1.20
C GLY A 529 19.37 -0.04 -1.51
N THR A 530 18.65 -0.36 -2.59
CA THR A 530 18.36 -1.74 -3.03
C THR A 530 19.61 -2.54 -3.36
N GLY A 531 20.66 -1.88 -3.87
CA GLY A 531 21.97 -2.47 -4.15
C GLY A 531 22.88 -2.62 -2.93
N SER A 532 22.43 -2.25 -1.72
CA SER A 532 23.26 -2.37 -0.53
C SER A 532 23.51 -3.84 -0.18
N THR A 533 24.78 -4.19 0.02
CA THR A 533 25.23 -5.48 0.58
C THR A 533 25.57 -5.39 2.07
N ALA A 534 25.47 -4.18 2.65
CA ALA A 534 25.75 -3.87 4.05
C ALA A 534 24.67 -2.91 4.60
N GLY A 535 24.94 -2.21 5.70
CA GLY A 535 24.02 -1.20 6.24
C GLY A 535 22.75 -1.83 6.78
N TRP A 536 21.60 -1.51 6.20
CA TRP A 536 20.30 -2.02 6.64
C TRP A 536 20.24 -3.56 6.73
N ARG A 537 21.00 -4.25 5.87
CA ARG A 537 21.13 -5.71 5.86
C ARG A 537 22.02 -6.30 6.96
N THR A 538 22.88 -5.49 7.57
CA THR A 538 23.85 -5.92 8.61
C THR A 538 23.74 -5.10 9.89
N ARG A 539 22.65 -4.34 10.07
CA ARG A 539 22.52 -3.29 11.09
C ARG A 539 22.66 -3.79 12.52
N TYR A 540 22.03 -4.92 12.88
CA TYR A 540 22.10 -5.49 14.22
C TYR A 540 23.53 -5.89 14.57
N SER A 541 24.20 -6.59 13.65
CA SER A 541 25.60 -7.00 13.82
C SER A 541 26.53 -5.79 13.93
N ALA A 542 26.34 -4.78 13.09
CA ALA A 542 27.15 -3.56 13.09
C ALA A 542 26.94 -2.74 14.37
N PHE A 543 25.70 -2.62 14.85
CA PHE A 543 25.36 -1.93 16.09
C PHE A 543 25.95 -2.61 17.32
N LYS A 544 25.78 -3.94 17.41
CA LYS A 544 26.39 -4.73 18.47
C LYS A 544 27.91 -4.55 18.48
N ALA A 545 28.56 -4.67 17.33
CA ALA A 545 30.01 -4.50 17.20
C ALA A 545 30.47 -3.09 17.61
N LEU A 546 29.75 -2.04 17.19
CA LEU A 546 30.11 -0.66 17.45
C LEU A 546 29.95 -0.27 18.93
N ARG A 547 28.83 -0.67 19.56
CA ARG A 547 28.48 -0.15 20.90
C ARG A 547 28.65 -1.13 22.05
N PHE A 548 28.50 -2.44 21.80
CA PHE A 548 28.46 -3.47 22.85
C PHE A 548 29.63 -4.46 22.79
N GLY A 549 30.25 -4.64 21.62
CA GLY A 549 31.35 -5.57 21.39
C GLY A 549 30.92 -7.04 21.39
N SER A 550 31.89 -7.94 21.51
CA SER A 550 31.69 -9.40 21.50
C SER A 550 31.66 -10.03 22.90
N ASN A 551 32.10 -9.31 23.93
CA ASN A 551 32.09 -9.81 25.31
C ASN A 551 30.70 -9.61 25.92
N TYR A 552 30.01 -10.72 26.18
CA TYR A 552 28.63 -10.73 26.67
C TYR A 552 28.45 -10.00 28.01
N GLU A 553 29.34 -10.22 28.98
CA GLU A 553 29.26 -9.55 30.28
C GLU A 553 29.46 -8.03 30.16
N LYS A 554 30.41 -7.61 29.31
CA LYS A 554 30.64 -6.18 29.03
C LYS A 554 29.44 -5.55 28.32
N ALA A 555 28.82 -6.27 27.39
CA ALA A 555 27.61 -5.82 26.72
C ALA A 555 26.46 -5.59 27.71
N ILE A 556 26.27 -6.49 28.68
CA ILE A 556 25.27 -6.32 29.75
C ILE A 556 25.61 -5.11 30.63
N GLN A 557 26.89 -4.91 30.98
CA GLN A 557 27.30 -3.72 31.75
C GLN A 557 26.99 -2.42 31.02
N ILE A 558 27.25 -2.37 29.72
CA ILE A 558 26.93 -1.22 28.87
C ILE A 558 25.41 -1.01 28.81
N ALA A 559 24.63 -2.06 28.58
CA ALA A 559 23.17 -2.00 28.55
C ALA A 559 22.56 -1.63 29.91
N GLY A 560 23.23 -1.97 31.02
CA GLY A 560 22.80 -1.61 32.37
C GLY A 560 23.14 -0.18 32.76
N ALA A 561 24.17 0.42 32.16
CA ALA A 561 24.65 1.76 32.52
C ALA A 561 23.58 2.86 32.43
N PRO A 562 22.66 2.91 31.43
CA PRO A 562 21.54 3.85 31.44
C PRO A 562 20.71 3.79 32.71
N LEU A 563 20.56 2.60 33.30
CA LEU A 563 19.70 2.35 34.45
C LEU A 563 20.38 2.56 35.80
N VAL A 564 21.72 2.54 35.86
CA VAL A 564 22.46 2.56 37.14
C VAL A 564 23.61 3.57 37.22
N GLN A 565 24.12 4.07 36.10
CA GLN A 565 25.28 4.97 36.09
C GLN A 565 24.98 6.24 36.90
N THR A 566 25.98 6.72 37.64
CA THR A 566 25.95 8.00 38.35
C THR A 566 27.13 8.91 38.00
N SER A 567 28.08 8.44 37.18
CA SER A 567 29.34 9.14 36.88
C SER A 567 29.21 10.38 35.99
N ASP A 568 28.08 10.60 35.33
CA ASP A 568 27.83 11.74 34.43
C ASP A 568 26.61 12.53 34.92
N GLY A 569 26.83 13.69 35.53
CA GLY A 569 25.78 14.52 36.11
C GLY A 569 24.76 15.01 35.08
N THR A 570 25.19 15.34 33.86
CA THR A 570 24.29 15.82 32.81
C THR A 570 23.44 14.68 32.28
N PHE A 571 24.03 13.51 32.04
CA PHE A 571 23.27 12.29 31.71
C PHE A 571 22.24 11.96 32.80
N ASN A 572 22.64 12.01 34.08
CA ASN A 572 21.75 11.68 35.20
C ASN A 572 20.56 12.65 35.28
N ALA A 573 20.77 13.94 35.07
CA ALA A 573 19.71 14.94 35.04
C ALA A 573 18.74 14.68 33.88
N ALA A 574 19.27 14.37 32.70
CA ALA A 574 18.48 14.06 31.53
C ALA A 574 17.65 12.78 31.70
N ARG A 575 18.26 11.69 32.20
CA ARG A 575 17.54 10.46 32.59
C ARG A 575 16.41 10.72 33.58
N THR A 576 16.65 11.57 34.58
CA THR A 576 15.62 11.92 35.57
C THR A 576 14.44 12.62 34.91
N ALA A 577 14.69 13.51 33.94
CA ALA A 577 13.63 14.16 33.17
C ALA A 577 12.83 13.17 32.31
N VAL A 578 13.50 12.21 31.66
CA VAL A 578 12.84 11.13 30.90
C VAL A 578 11.92 10.30 31.80
N LEU A 579 12.44 9.81 32.93
CA LEU A 579 11.66 9.02 33.90
C LEU A 579 10.47 9.82 34.47
N ALA A 580 10.66 11.10 34.76
CA ALA A 580 9.60 11.96 35.27
C ALA A 580 8.47 12.17 34.24
N ALA A 581 8.79 12.28 32.95
CA ALA A 581 7.80 12.34 31.88
C ALA A 581 6.94 11.06 31.80
N GLU A 582 7.52 9.93 32.18
CA GLU A 582 6.83 8.63 32.25
C GLU A 582 6.05 8.39 33.54
N GLY A 583 6.06 9.36 34.47
CA GLY A 583 5.43 9.23 35.78
C GLY A 583 6.17 8.31 36.75
N THR A 584 7.47 8.08 36.54
CA THR A 584 8.32 7.25 37.40
C THR A 584 9.56 8.01 37.89
N VAL A 585 10.35 7.39 38.78
CA VAL A 585 11.53 8.00 39.40
C VAL A 585 12.76 7.09 39.28
N PHE A 586 13.94 7.71 39.30
CA PHE A 586 15.18 6.97 39.38
C PHE A 586 15.21 6.13 40.68
N GLY A 587 15.39 4.81 40.54
CA GLY A 587 15.30 3.86 41.66
C GLY A 587 13.92 3.26 41.90
N GLY A 588 12.92 3.54 41.06
CA GLY A 588 11.58 2.92 41.13
C GLY A 588 11.54 1.42 40.77
N VAL A 589 12.65 0.87 40.31
CA VAL A 589 12.85 -0.55 39.97
C VAL A 589 14.05 -1.09 40.72
N SER A 590 14.00 -2.35 41.18
CA SER A 590 15.07 -2.98 41.95
C SER A 590 16.34 -3.16 41.09
N ASP A 591 17.52 -3.19 41.72
CA ASP A 591 18.77 -3.42 40.98
C ASP A 591 18.83 -4.78 40.27
N PRO A 592 18.31 -5.89 40.85
CA PRO A 592 18.14 -7.14 40.11
C PRO A 592 17.27 -7.02 38.86
N ASP A 593 16.17 -6.27 38.93
CA ASP A 593 15.29 -6.08 37.77
C ASP A 593 15.96 -5.21 36.70
N LYS A 594 16.68 -4.14 37.08
CA LYS A 594 17.48 -3.36 36.11
C LYS A 594 18.51 -4.23 35.39
N ALA A 595 19.21 -5.11 36.11
CA ALA A 595 20.14 -6.07 35.53
C ALA A 595 19.42 -7.07 34.61
N GLY A 596 18.21 -7.49 34.97
CA GLY A 596 17.33 -8.31 34.14
C GLY A 596 16.96 -7.63 32.83
N LEU A 597 16.48 -6.38 32.88
CA LEU A 597 16.14 -5.59 31.68
C LEU A 597 17.34 -5.47 30.73
N ALA A 598 18.51 -5.11 31.27
CA ALA A 598 19.75 -4.98 30.49
C ALA A 598 20.14 -6.30 29.80
N ARG A 599 20.02 -7.43 30.51
CA ARG A 599 20.30 -8.74 29.93
C ARG A 599 19.27 -9.14 28.88
N GLY A 600 18.00 -8.88 29.12
CA GLY A 600 16.91 -9.13 28.17
C GLY A 600 17.12 -8.37 26.85
N PHE A 601 17.57 -7.12 26.93
CA PHE A 601 17.94 -6.32 25.77
C PHE A 601 19.09 -6.93 24.96
N ILE A 602 20.19 -7.33 25.61
CA ILE A 602 21.32 -7.97 24.91
C ILE A 602 20.91 -9.32 24.29
N LEU A 603 20.09 -10.12 24.98
CA LEU A 603 19.57 -11.38 24.43
C LEU A 603 18.65 -11.16 23.22
N ASN A 604 17.81 -10.11 23.24
CA ASN A 604 16.99 -9.71 22.09
C ASN A 604 17.87 -9.33 20.90
N LEU A 605 18.88 -8.47 21.13
CA LEU A 605 19.83 -8.06 20.10
C LEU A 605 20.59 -9.26 19.51
N ASP A 606 21.05 -10.19 20.35
CA ASP A 606 21.76 -11.40 19.93
C ASP A 606 20.88 -12.32 19.07
N GLY A 607 19.61 -12.47 19.43
CA GLY A 607 18.64 -13.20 18.62
C GLY A 607 18.45 -12.58 17.23
N ARG A 608 18.44 -11.25 17.14
CA ARG A 608 18.33 -10.53 15.85
C ARG A 608 19.60 -10.60 15.03
N VAL A 609 20.78 -10.58 15.66
CA VAL A 609 22.07 -10.83 15.00
C VAL A 609 22.11 -12.25 14.42
N ALA A 610 21.55 -13.24 15.11
CA ALA A 610 21.51 -14.62 14.62
C ALA A 610 20.49 -14.86 13.50
N ALA A 611 19.40 -14.07 13.47
CA ALA A 611 18.36 -14.16 12.43
C ALA A 611 18.67 -13.35 11.17
N GLN A 612 19.57 -12.37 11.28
CA GLN A 612 20.11 -11.55 10.19
C GLN A 612 21.12 -12.34 9.36
#